data_AF-H8GSK7-F1
#
_entry.id   AF-H8GSK7-F1
#
_cell.length_a   1.000
_cell.length_b   1.000
_cell.length_c   1.000
_cell.angle_alpha   90.00
_cell.angle_beta   90.00
_cell.angle_gamma   90.00
#
_symmetry.space_group_name_H-M   'P 1'
#
loop_
_entity.id
_entity.type
_entity.pdbx_description
1 polymer ?
#
loop_
_entity_poly.entity_id
_entity_poly.type
_entity_poly.pdbx_seq_one_letter_code
_entity_poly.pdbx_strand_id
1 'polypeptide(L)'
;MTFNLECPGCVSRGVPFLKRLHGEFGDRVNLLAVHTSLGHRDLARGDVEPTLVKFARDFARLPFAVALDLDGSFARHWHTEGTPYWLAFAPGGELLRSVYGSQENAQTRLQYLLEEWTGQAEE
;
A
#
# COMPACT_ATOMS: atom_id res chain seq x y z
N MET A 1 0.76 1.73 -0.77
CA MET A 1 -0.08 0.67 -1.41
C MET A 1 -1.54 0.95 -1.14
N THR A 2 -2.39 1.05 -2.17
CA THR A 2 -3.85 1.00 -1.97
C THR A 2 -4.30 -0.45 -1.82
N PHE A 3 -5.22 -0.72 -0.91
CA PHE A 3 -5.71 -2.05 -0.62
C PHE A 3 -7.16 -2.03 -0.16
N ASN A 4 -7.79 -3.20 -0.07
CA ASN A 4 -9.09 -3.37 0.56
C ASN A 4 -9.08 -4.69 1.36
N LEU A 5 -9.84 -4.77 2.45
CA LEU A 5 -9.95 -5.98 3.27
C LEU A 5 -10.70 -7.11 2.56
N GLU A 6 -11.59 -6.80 1.63
CA GLU A 6 -12.35 -7.77 0.82
C GLU A 6 -11.52 -8.30 -0.36
N CYS A 7 -10.29 -7.82 -0.55
CA CYS A 7 -9.38 -8.21 -1.63
C CYS A 7 -8.40 -9.32 -1.16
N PRO A 8 -8.52 -10.57 -1.63
CA PRO A 8 -7.65 -11.66 -1.19
C PRO A 8 -6.19 -11.42 -1.56
N GLY A 9 -5.92 -10.85 -2.74
CA GLY A 9 -4.56 -10.51 -3.18
C GLY A 9 -3.89 -9.42 -2.33
N CYS A 10 -4.69 -8.60 -1.65
CA CYS A 10 -4.25 -7.58 -0.72
C CYS A 10 -3.86 -8.21 0.62
N VAL A 11 -4.78 -8.95 1.22
CA VAL A 11 -4.59 -9.52 2.57
C VAL A 11 -3.55 -10.64 2.57
N SER A 12 -3.57 -11.52 1.57
CA SER A 12 -2.70 -12.72 1.52
C SER A 12 -1.30 -12.46 0.96
N ARG A 13 -1.10 -11.41 0.15
CA ARG A 13 0.18 -11.13 -0.52
C ARG A 13 0.65 -9.69 -0.37
N GLY A 14 -0.21 -8.72 -0.70
CA GLY A 14 0.18 -7.30 -0.70
C GLY A 14 0.62 -6.79 0.68
N VAL A 15 -0.20 -7.01 1.71
CA VAL A 15 0.09 -6.61 3.09
C VAL A 15 1.34 -7.33 3.64
N PRO A 16 1.47 -8.67 3.54
CA PRO A 16 2.70 -9.35 3.92
C PRO A 16 3.94 -8.84 3.19
N PHE A 17 3.85 -8.54 1.89
CA PHE A 17 4.96 -7.99 1.13
C PHE A 17 5.34 -6.58 1.60
N LEU A 18 4.36 -5.69 1.83
CA LEU A 18 4.62 -4.35 2.37
C LEU A 18 5.29 -4.41 3.75
N LYS A 19 4.95 -5.41 4.58
CA LYS A 19 5.65 -5.66 5.86
C LYS A 19 7.10 -6.10 5.67
N ARG A 20 7.39 -6.93 4.67
CA ARG A 20 8.79 -7.30 4.35
C ARG A 20 9.58 -6.09 3.89
N LEU A 21 9.03 -5.30 2.97
CA LEU A 21 9.64 -4.03 2.54
C LEU A 21 9.90 -3.10 3.72
N HIS A 22 9.00 -3.03 4.70
CA HIS A 22 9.24 -2.25 5.92
C HIS A 22 10.40 -2.79 6.74
N GLY A 23 10.52 -4.11 6.89
CA GLY A 23 11.66 -4.71 7.60
C GLY A 23 13.01 -4.44 6.93
N GLU A 24 13.02 -4.32 5.60
CA GLU A 24 14.25 -4.14 4.81
C GLU A 24 14.62 -2.66 4.57
N PHE A 25 13.61 -1.80 4.39
CA PHE A 25 13.81 -0.41 3.95
C PHE A 25 13.18 0.63 4.88
N GLY A 26 12.47 0.23 5.95
CA GLY A 26 11.66 1.15 6.77
C GLY A 26 12.43 2.30 7.43
N ASP A 27 13.73 2.15 7.62
CA ASP A 27 14.60 3.22 8.15
C ASP A 27 14.97 4.27 7.08
N ARG A 28 14.78 3.95 5.80
CA ARG A 28 15.16 4.77 4.64
C ARG A 28 13.96 5.25 3.82
N VAL A 29 12.81 4.57 3.90
CA VAL A 29 11.61 4.92 3.13
C VAL A 29 10.35 4.92 3.98
N ASN A 30 9.44 5.83 3.66
CA ASN A 30 8.11 5.87 4.27
C ASN A 30 7.16 4.91 3.54
N LEU A 31 6.56 3.99 4.29
CA LEU A 31 5.56 3.07 3.76
C LEU A 31 4.18 3.42 4.33
N LEU A 32 3.18 3.41 3.45
CA LEU A 32 1.80 3.73 3.78
C LEU A 32 0.86 2.72 3.11
N ALA A 33 -0.08 2.17 3.89
CA ALA A 33 -1.21 1.43 3.36
C ALA A 33 -2.45 2.33 3.32
N VAL A 34 -3.16 2.36 2.20
CA VAL A 34 -4.37 3.17 2.03
C VAL A 34 -5.53 2.23 1.74
N HIS A 35 -6.43 2.06 2.70
CA HIS A 35 -7.64 1.27 2.49
C HIS A 35 -8.62 2.06 1.64
N THR A 36 -8.97 1.59 0.44
CA THR A 36 -9.84 2.30 -0.51
C THR A 36 -11.11 1.52 -0.83
N SER A 37 -12.22 2.22 -1.02
CA SER A 37 -13.48 1.65 -1.52
C SER A 37 -13.53 1.54 -3.05
N LEU A 38 -12.55 2.07 -3.79
CA LEU A 38 -12.55 2.01 -5.26
C LEU A 38 -12.58 0.56 -5.76
N GLY A 39 -13.62 0.20 -6.50
CA GLY A 39 -13.83 -1.15 -7.02
C GLY A 39 -14.39 -2.15 -6.00
N HIS A 40 -14.81 -1.69 -4.82
CA HIS A 40 -15.38 -2.47 -3.72
C HIS A 40 -16.70 -1.87 -3.26
N ARG A 41 -17.34 -2.50 -2.27
CA ARG A 41 -18.58 -1.97 -1.69
C ARG A 41 -18.31 -0.65 -0.98
N ASP A 42 -19.12 0.36 -1.31
CA ASP A 42 -19.12 1.63 -0.60
C ASP A 42 -19.87 1.46 0.74
N LEU A 43 -19.23 1.88 1.82
CA LEU A 43 -19.65 1.65 3.20
C LEU A 43 -19.46 2.93 4.01
N ALA A 44 -20.35 3.17 4.96
CA ALA A 44 -20.16 4.28 5.87
C ALA A 44 -18.91 4.06 6.73
N ARG A 45 -18.27 5.16 7.16
CA ARG A 45 -17.07 5.13 8.01
C ARG A 45 -17.23 4.22 9.22
N GLY A 46 -18.39 4.25 9.87
CA GLY A 46 -18.70 3.42 11.05
C GLY A 46 -18.64 1.92 10.81
N ASP A 47 -18.84 1.47 9.57
CA ASP A 47 -18.83 0.05 9.20
C ASP A 47 -17.42 -0.44 8.80
N VAL A 48 -16.58 0.47 8.29
CA VAL A 48 -15.23 0.14 7.79
C VAL A 48 -14.16 0.34 8.85
N GLU A 49 -14.18 1.50 9.53
CA GLU A 49 -13.08 1.94 10.38
C GLU A 49 -12.78 0.98 11.54
N PRO A 50 -13.77 0.45 12.30
CA PRO A 50 -13.47 -0.50 13.38
C PRO A 50 -12.81 -1.79 12.87
N THR A 51 -13.27 -2.31 11.73
CA THR A 51 -12.72 -3.52 11.11
C THR A 51 -11.30 -3.27 10.61
N LEU A 52 -11.05 -2.11 9.99
CA LEU A 52 -9.73 -1.70 9.52
C LEU A 52 -8.74 -1.52 10.67
N VAL A 53 -9.16 -0.87 11.76
CA VAL A 53 -8.32 -0.68 12.96
C VAL A 53 -7.97 -2.03 13.58
N LYS A 54 -8.95 -2.92 13.76
CA LYS A 54 -8.73 -4.28 14.28
C LYS A 54 -7.79 -5.07 13.38
N PHE A 55 -7.97 -5.00 12.07
CA PHE A 55 -7.06 -5.65 11.12
C PHE A 55 -5.64 -5.10 11.25
N ALA A 56 -5.48 -3.79 11.21
CA ALA A 56 -4.17 -3.14 11.21
C ALA A 56 -3.41 -3.36 12.53
N ARG A 57 -4.08 -3.21 13.67
CA ARG A 57 -3.44 -3.26 15.00
C ARG A 57 -3.31 -4.68 15.54
N ASP A 58 -4.35 -5.50 15.43
CA ASP A 58 -4.41 -6.76 16.17
C ASP A 58 -4.07 -7.96 15.30
N PHE A 59 -4.64 -8.03 14.10
CA PHE A 59 -4.49 -9.16 13.20
C PHE A 59 -3.18 -9.11 12.40
N ALA A 60 -3.02 -8.08 11.57
CA ALA A 60 -1.88 -7.93 10.69
C ALA A 60 -0.67 -7.27 11.39
N ARG A 61 -0.90 -6.53 12.49
CA ARG A 61 0.13 -5.82 13.27
C ARG A 61 1.06 -5.02 12.36
N LEU A 62 0.48 -4.06 11.65
CA LEU A 62 1.18 -3.27 10.64
C LEU A 62 2.15 -2.30 11.33
N PRO A 63 3.45 -2.33 11.00
CA PRO A 63 4.46 -1.46 11.61
C PRO A 63 4.49 -0.04 10.99
N PHE A 64 3.56 0.26 10.08
CA PHE A 64 3.48 1.50 9.32
C PHE A 64 2.07 2.07 9.36
N ALA A 65 1.92 3.33 8.92
CA ALA A 65 0.66 4.03 8.91
C ALA A 65 -0.38 3.37 7.97
N VAL A 66 -1.65 3.50 8.36
CA VAL A 66 -2.80 3.08 7.56
C VAL A 66 -3.77 4.25 7.43
N ALA A 67 -4.07 4.64 6.20
CA ALA A 67 -5.08 5.64 5.88
C ALA A 67 -6.37 4.99 5.38
N LEU A 68 -7.48 5.72 5.50
CA LEU A 68 -8.79 5.32 4.98
C LEU A 68 -9.23 6.31 3.89
N ASP A 69 -9.21 5.83 2.65
CA ASP A 69 -9.80 6.46 1.47
C ASP A 69 -11.26 5.97 1.34
N LEU A 70 -12.15 6.62 2.08
CA LEU A 70 -13.51 6.14 2.30
C LEU A 70 -14.33 6.07 1.01
N ASP A 71 -14.22 7.08 0.15
CA ASP A 71 -15.03 7.22 -1.06
C ASP A 71 -14.27 6.81 -2.34
N GLY A 72 -13.00 6.42 -2.21
CA GLY A 72 -12.14 6.07 -3.34
C GLY A 72 -11.55 7.26 -4.08
N SER A 73 -11.68 8.48 -3.55
CA SER A 73 -11.20 9.71 -4.20
C SER A 73 -9.69 9.72 -4.36
N PHE A 74 -8.93 9.24 -3.36
CA PHE A 74 -7.47 9.13 -3.48
C PHE A 74 -7.09 8.15 -4.60
N ALA A 75 -7.70 6.97 -4.61
CA ALA A 75 -7.44 5.94 -5.61
C ALA A 75 -7.80 6.42 -7.04
N ARG A 76 -8.91 7.16 -7.19
CA ARG A 76 -9.30 7.77 -8.48
C ARG A 76 -8.35 8.87 -8.93
N HIS A 77 -7.90 9.73 -8.01
CA HIS A 77 -6.96 10.81 -8.32
C HIS A 77 -5.65 10.28 -8.90
N TRP A 78 -5.17 9.15 -8.37
CA TRP A 78 -3.95 8.49 -8.85
C TRP A 78 -4.19 7.45 -9.94
N HIS A 79 -5.39 7.40 -10.52
CA HIS A 79 -5.75 6.50 -11.61
C HIS A 79 -5.43 5.02 -11.34
N THR A 80 -5.61 4.56 -10.10
CA THR A 80 -5.35 3.15 -9.77
C THR A 80 -6.40 2.25 -10.42
N GLU A 81 -5.98 1.16 -11.05
CA GLU A 81 -6.85 0.24 -11.81
C GLU A 81 -7.61 -0.78 -10.93
N GLY A 82 -7.34 -0.80 -9.62
CA GLY A 82 -7.92 -1.74 -8.67
C GLY A 82 -7.05 -1.88 -7.43
N THR A 83 -7.22 -2.97 -6.68
CA THR A 83 -6.38 -3.28 -5.51
C THR A 83 -5.86 -4.72 -5.55
N PRO A 84 -4.63 -4.99 -5.08
CA PRO A 84 -3.69 -4.00 -4.54
C PRO A 84 -3.01 -3.19 -5.65
N TYR A 85 -2.67 -1.94 -5.36
CA TYR A 85 -1.95 -1.06 -6.27
C TYR A 85 -0.85 -0.31 -5.53
N TRP A 86 0.27 -0.09 -6.20
CA TRP A 86 1.47 0.50 -5.62
C TRP A 86 1.80 1.80 -6.32
N LEU A 87 1.99 2.83 -5.51
CA LEU A 87 2.46 4.14 -5.91
C LEU A 87 3.73 4.39 -5.12
N ALA A 88 4.82 4.69 -5.81
CA ALA A 88 6.11 5.01 -5.21
C ALA A 88 6.51 6.43 -5.62
N PHE A 89 6.98 7.21 -4.66
CA PHE A 89 7.25 8.63 -4.83
C PHE A 89 8.69 8.96 -4.43
N ALA A 90 9.30 9.91 -5.13
CA ALA A 90 10.59 10.48 -4.74
C ALA A 90 10.45 11.40 -3.51
N PRO A 91 11.55 11.78 -2.83
CA PRO A 91 11.53 12.72 -1.71
C PRO A 91 10.89 14.11 -1.99
N GLY A 92 10.61 14.47 -3.24
CA GLY A 92 9.86 15.68 -3.63
C GLY A 92 8.38 15.47 -3.96
N GLY A 93 7.87 14.24 -3.84
CA GLY A 93 6.48 13.88 -4.19
C GLY A 93 6.26 13.55 -5.66
N GLU A 94 7.30 13.51 -6.49
CA GLU A 94 7.21 13.02 -7.87
C GLU A 94 6.88 11.53 -7.88
N LEU A 95 5.90 11.12 -8.70
CA LEU A 95 5.52 9.72 -8.86
C LEU A 95 6.56 8.98 -9.71
N LEU A 96 7.29 8.05 -9.10
CA LEU A 96 8.33 7.25 -9.73
C LEU A 96 7.79 6.01 -10.42
N ARG A 97 6.86 5.30 -9.75
CA ARG A 97 6.28 4.06 -10.26
C ARG A 97 4.82 3.92 -9.86
N SER A 98 4.07 3.32 -10.78
CA SER A 98 2.65 2.97 -10.69
C SER A 98 2.52 1.50 -11.08
N VAL A 99 2.23 0.62 -10.13
CA VAL A 99 2.25 -0.84 -10.34
C VAL A 99 0.98 -1.48 -9.81
N TYR A 100 0.22 -2.14 -10.68
CA TYR A 100 -0.96 -2.91 -10.29
C TYR A 100 -0.58 -4.34 -9.86
N GLY A 101 -1.30 -4.86 -8.86
CA GLY A 101 -1.27 -6.27 -8.48
C GLY A 101 -0.31 -6.61 -7.34
N SER A 102 -0.29 -7.89 -6.97
CA SER A 102 0.58 -8.46 -5.93
C SER A 102 1.25 -9.75 -6.36
N GLN A 103 1.32 -9.99 -7.67
CA GLN A 103 2.04 -11.13 -8.22
C GLN A 103 3.56 -10.87 -8.16
N GLU A 104 4.34 -11.93 -8.35
CA GLU A 104 5.80 -11.90 -8.19
C GLU A 104 6.46 -10.79 -9.02
N ASN A 105 6.06 -10.64 -10.29
CA ASN A 105 6.56 -9.58 -11.16
C ASN A 105 6.36 -8.16 -10.60
N ALA A 106 5.21 -7.88 -9.98
CA ALA A 106 4.94 -6.59 -9.35
C ALA A 106 5.82 -6.41 -8.10
N GLN A 107 5.98 -7.45 -7.29
CA GLN A 107 6.83 -7.41 -6.10
C GLN A 107 8.30 -7.19 -6.46
N THR A 108 8.84 -7.92 -7.43
CA THR A 108 10.23 -7.76 -7.90
C THR A 108 10.50 -6.35 -8.39
N ARG A 109 9.60 -5.75 -9.17
CA ARG A 109 9.75 -4.37 -9.67
C ARG A 109 9.81 -3.34 -8.53
N LEU A 110 9.05 -3.56 -7.47
CA LEU A 110 9.03 -2.66 -6.31
C LEU A 110 10.27 -2.86 -5.43
N GLN A 111 10.73 -4.11 -5.26
CA GLN A 111 11.96 -4.41 -4.57
C GLN A 111 13.14 -3.70 -5.23
N TYR A 112 13.33 -3.89 -6.54
CA TYR A 112 14.44 -3.26 -7.27
C TYR A 112 14.37 -1.73 -7.25
N LEU A 113 13.17 -1.16 -7.32
CA LEU A 113 13.00 0.29 -7.16
C LEU A 113 13.53 0.77 -5.81
N LEU A 114 13.18 0.08 -4.72
CA LEU A 114 13.63 0.47 -3.38
C LEU A 114 15.12 0.24 -3.19
N GLU A 115 15.69 -0.86 -3.70
CA GLU A 115 17.13 -1.11 -3.69
C GLU A 115 17.90 -0.01 -4.43
N GLU A 116 17.45 0.37 -5.63
CA GLU A 116 18.05 1.46 -6.42
C GLU A 116 17.99 2.79 -5.65
N TRP A 117 16.81 3.20 -5.20
CA TRP A 117 16.61 4.51 -4.57
C TRP A 117 17.22 4.64 -3.19
N THR A 118 17.30 3.53 -2.44
CA THR A 118 17.94 3.54 -1.11
C THR A 118 19.46 3.39 -1.21
N GLY A 119 19.99 2.78 -2.28
CA GLY A 119 21.42 2.77 -2.58
C GLY A 119 21.92 4.13 -3.06
N GLN A 120 21.14 4.87 -3.86
CA GLN A 120 21.48 6.22 -4.31
C GLN A 120 21.54 7.27 -3.19
N ALA A 121 20.81 7.05 -2.08
CA ALA A 121 20.80 7.96 -0.95
C ALA A 121 22.07 7.88 -0.08
N GLU A 122 22.92 6.87 -0.31
CA GLU A 122 24.16 6.64 0.44
C GLU A 122 25.41 7.26 -0.24
N GLU A 123 25.28 7.78 -1.47
CA GLU A 123 26.33 8.48 -2.24
C GLU A 123 26.20 10.02 -2.15
#